data_AF-A0A452DJ20-F1
#
_entry.id   AF-A0A452DJ20-F1
#
_cell.length_a   1.000
_cell.length_b   1.000
_cell.length_c   1.000
_cell.angle_alpha   90.00
_cell.angle_beta   90.00
_cell.angle_gamma   90.00
#
_symmetry.space_group_name_H-M   'P 1'
#
loop_
_entity.id
_entity.type
_entity.pdbx_description
1 polymer ?
#
loop_
_entity_poly.entity_id
_entity_poly.type
_entity_poly.pdbx_seq_one_letter_code
_entity_poly.pdbx_strand_id
1 'polypeptide(L)'
;MANQLRERHQSLKKKYRELIVGALNMRSLLKRANLAQLLRDSQDRNKHLGEEIKELQQRLGEVQGDNKLLRMTIAKQRLGDEEIGVRHFAAHEREDLVQQLERAKEQIESLEHDLQASVDELQDVKEERSSYQDKVERLNQELNHILSGHENRIIDVDALCMENRYLQERLKQLHEEVNLLKSNIAKYKNALERRKNSKGQNKSSSSALTGVLSAKQVQDLLSEDHGCSLPATPQSISDLKSLATALLETIHEKNMVIQHQRQTNKILGNRVAELEKKLRTLEVSGLWSLPGLSYNVSIGFGSMFFLKYLCLWLIAVH
;
A
#
# COMPACT_ATOMS: atom_id res chain seq x y z
N MET A 1 -9.73 -28.38 50.54
CA MET A 1 -9.47 -29.76 50.08
C MET A 1 -9.73 -29.96 48.57
N ALA A 2 -10.87 -29.49 48.02
CA ALA A 2 -11.20 -29.65 46.60
C ALA A 2 -10.22 -28.96 45.61
N ASN A 3 -9.72 -27.76 45.93
CA ASN A 3 -8.82 -27.02 45.03
C ASN A 3 -7.45 -27.70 44.85
N GLN A 4 -6.88 -28.26 45.92
CA GLN A 4 -5.63 -29.03 45.86
C GLN A 4 -5.78 -30.30 45.02
N LEU A 5 -6.94 -30.96 45.09
CA LEU A 5 -7.24 -32.12 44.26
C LEU A 5 -7.37 -31.73 42.78
N ARG A 6 -7.99 -30.57 42.50
CA ARG A 6 -8.13 -30.03 41.14
C ARG A 6 -6.77 -29.70 40.52
N GLU A 7 -5.88 -29.05 41.26
CA GLU A 7 -4.52 -28.73 40.81
C GLU A 7 -3.66 -29.99 40.58
N ARG A 8 -3.74 -30.98 41.49
CA ARG A 8 -3.09 -32.28 41.27
C ARG A 8 -3.62 -32.97 40.03
N HIS A 9 -4.93 -32.95 39.79
CA HIS A 9 -5.51 -33.53 38.59
C HIS A 9 -5.08 -32.78 37.31
N GLN A 10 -5.05 -31.44 37.33
CA GLN A 10 -4.60 -30.62 36.20
C GLN A 10 -3.11 -30.83 35.88
N SER A 11 -2.25 -30.86 36.89
CA SER A 11 -0.82 -31.12 36.72
C SER A 11 -0.56 -32.54 36.20
N LEU A 12 -1.29 -33.55 36.69
CA LEU A 12 -1.22 -34.90 36.15
C LEU A 12 -1.67 -34.95 34.68
N LYS A 13 -2.78 -34.28 34.35
CA LYS A 13 -3.30 -34.20 32.97
C LYS A 13 -2.34 -33.47 32.03
N LYS A 14 -1.56 -32.50 32.53
CA LYS A 14 -0.51 -31.83 31.76
C LYS A 14 0.66 -32.78 31.49
N LYS A 15 1.16 -33.48 32.52
CA LYS A 15 2.23 -34.48 32.39
C LYS A 15 1.86 -35.62 31.44
N TYR A 16 0.63 -36.14 31.53
CA TYR A 16 0.14 -37.17 30.61
C TYR A 16 0.09 -36.69 29.15
N ARG A 17 -0.31 -35.43 28.91
CA ARG A 17 -0.31 -34.85 27.56
C ARG A 17 1.10 -34.68 26.99
N GLU A 18 2.04 -34.21 27.80
CA GLU A 18 3.44 -34.07 27.40
C GLU A 18 4.08 -35.42 27.07
N LEU A 19 3.75 -36.48 27.84
CA LEU A 19 4.24 -37.83 27.60
C LEU A 19 3.70 -38.43 26.29
N ILE A 20 2.41 -38.21 26.00
CA ILE A 20 1.78 -38.63 24.74
C ILE A 20 2.42 -37.90 23.55
N VAL A 21 2.62 -36.58 23.65
CA VAL A 21 3.25 -35.78 22.58
C VAL A 21 4.70 -36.23 22.35
N GLY A 22 5.46 -36.48 23.41
CA GLY A 22 6.83 -37.01 23.31
C GLY A 22 6.89 -38.38 22.65
N ALA A 23 5.98 -39.30 23.01
CA ALA A 23 5.91 -40.63 22.40
C ALA A 23 5.54 -40.59 20.91
N LEU A 24 4.59 -39.72 20.53
CA LEU A 24 4.22 -39.50 19.12
C LEU A 24 5.38 -38.91 18.32
N ASN A 25 6.12 -37.96 18.90
CA ASN A 25 7.26 -37.33 18.25
C ASN A 25 8.41 -38.34 18.03
N MET A 26 8.72 -39.17 19.03
CA MET A 26 9.72 -40.24 18.91
C MET A 26 9.35 -41.27 17.84
N ARG A 27 8.08 -41.67 17.78
CA ARG A 27 7.59 -42.57 16.72
C ARG A 27 7.70 -41.93 15.33
N SER A 28 7.48 -40.63 15.21
CA SER A 28 7.64 -39.91 13.94
C SER A 28 9.10 -39.80 13.50
N LEU A 29 10.03 -39.57 14.44
CA LEU A 29 11.47 -39.52 14.18
C LEU A 29 12.02 -40.88 13.74
N LEU A 30 11.60 -41.97 14.39
CA LEU A 30 11.97 -43.34 13.98
C LEU A 30 11.47 -43.67 12.56
N LYS A 31 10.24 -43.27 12.21
CA LYS A 31 9.71 -43.43 10.85
C LYS A 31 10.51 -42.64 9.82
N ARG A 32 10.89 -41.40 10.13
CA ARG A 32 11.73 -40.56 9.26
C ARG A 32 13.13 -41.15 9.07
N ALA A 33 13.75 -41.66 10.14
CA ALA A 33 15.05 -42.32 10.07
C ALA A 33 15.01 -43.60 9.22
N ASN A 34 13.94 -44.41 9.37
CA ASN A 34 13.76 -45.64 8.59
C ASN A 34 13.53 -45.34 7.09
N LEU A 35 12.73 -44.31 6.77
CA LEU A 35 12.51 -43.89 5.39
C LEU A 35 13.79 -43.35 4.74
N ALA A 36 14.59 -42.57 5.48
CA ALA A 36 15.88 -42.11 5.01
C ALA A 36 16.87 -43.26 4.74
N GLN A 37 16.86 -44.30 5.57
CA GLN A 37 17.67 -45.50 5.34
C GLN A 37 17.22 -46.25 4.09
N LEU A 38 15.91 -46.47 3.90
CA LEU A 38 15.38 -47.15 2.72
C LEU A 38 15.70 -46.41 1.42
N LEU A 39 15.68 -45.07 1.45
CA LEU A 39 16.07 -44.24 0.30
C LEU A 39 17.56 -44.38 -0.02
N ARG A 40 18.44 -44.38 1.00
CA ARG A 40 19.88 -44.62 0.80
C ARG A 40 20.12 -46.00 0.21
N ASP A 41 19.53 -47.04 0.78
CA ASP A 41 19.67 -48.41 0.28
C ASP A 41 19.15 -48.54 -1.17
N SER A 42 18.06 -47.85 -1.51
CA SER A 42 17.54 -47.81 -2.89
C SER A 42 18.48 -47.07 -3.85
N GLN A 43 19.09 -45.96 -3.41
CA GLN A 43 20.06 -45.22 -4.21
C GLN A 43 21.32 -46.04 -4.45
N ASP A 44 21.82 -46.75 -3.42
CA ASP A 44 23.01 -47.58 -3.54
C ASP A 44 22.76 -48.81 -4.43
N ARG A 45 21.58 -49.45 -4.34
CA ARG A 45 21.18 -50.50 -5.30
C ARG A 45 21.12 -49.99 -6.73
N ASN A 46 20.57 -48.80 -6.95
CA ASN A 46 20.53 -48.20 -8.29
C ASN A 46 21.93 -47.91 -8.83
N LYS A 47 22.88 -47.50 -7.99
CA LYS A 47 24.28 -47.32 -8.40
C LYS A 47 24.92 -48.65 -8.80
N HIS A 48 24.76 -49.70 -7.99
CA HIS A 48 25.30 -51.03 -8.28
C HIS A 48 24.72 -51.59 -9.59
N LEU A 49 23.40 -51.50 -9.79
CA LEU A 49 22.76 -51.89 -11.06
C LEU A 49 23.28 -51.07 -12.25
N GLY A 50 23.56 -49.77 -12.04
CA GLY A 50 24.17 -48.92 -13.06
C GLY A 50 25.59 -49.33 -13.43
N GLU A 51 26.38 -49.82 -12.47
CA GLU A 51 27.72 -50.38 -12.69
C GLU A 51 27.64 -51.73 -13.43
N GLU A 52 26.73 -52.62 -13.02
CA GLU A 52 26.48 -53.91 -13.71
C GLU A 52 26.06 -53.70 -15.16
N ILE A 53 25.18 -52.73 -15.45
CA ILE A 53 24.78 -52.41 -16.83
C ILE A 53 25.99 -51.98 -17.67
N LYS A 54 26.88 -51.15 -17.12
CA LYS A 54 28.09 -50.71 -17.82
C LYS A 54 29.04 -51.89 -18.08
N GLU A 55 29.24 -52.76 -17.10
CA GLU A 55 30.06 -53.96 -17.27
C GLU A 55 29.48 -54.90 -18.32
N LEU A 56 28.17 -55.14 -18.30
CA LEU A 56 27.49 -55.97 -19.30
C LEU A 56 27.58 -55.37 -20.70
N GLN A 57 27.45 -54.04 -20.84
CA GLN A 57 27.63 -53.35 -22.12
C GLN A 57 29.06 -53.49 -22.65
N GLN A 58 30.07 -53.38 -21.77
CA GLN A 58 31.46 -53.60 -22.16
C GLN A 58 31.69 -55.04 -22.63
N ARG A 59 31.26 -56.03 -21.85
CA ARG A 59 31.38 -57.46 -22.22
C ARG A 59 30.66 -57.78 -23.53
N LEU A 60 29.50 -57.17 -23.77
CA LEU A 60 28.79 -57.32 -25.04
C LEU A 60 29.62 -56.78 -26.21
N GLY A 61 30.26 -55.62 -26.05
CA GLY A 61 31.16 -55.04 -27.05
C GLY A 61 32.38 -55.94 -27.35
N GLU A 62 33.01 -56.48 -26.31
CA GLU A 62 34.13 -57.42 -26.43
C GLU A 62 33.72 -58.68 -27.21
N VAL A 63 32.62 -59.33 -26.81
CA VAL A 63 32.11 -60.54 -27.48
C VAL A 63 31.68 -60.26 -28.93
N GLN A 64 31.10 -59.09 -29.22
CA GLN A 64 30.79 -58.69 -30.60
C GLN A 64 32.05 -58.50 -31.44
N GLY A 65 33.10 -57.91 -30.87
CA GLY A 65 34.42 -57.78 -31.49
C GLY A 65 35.05 -59.15 -31.79
N ASP A 66 35.03 -60.05 -30.81
CA ASP A 66 35.51 -61.42 -30.96
C ASP A 66 34.72 -62.19 -32.02
N ASN A 67 33.39 -62.03 -32.05
CA ASN A 67 32.56 -62.68 -33.06
C ASN A 67 32.89 -62.17 -34.48
N LYS A 68 33.17 -60.87 -34.63
CA LYS A 68 33.62 -60.29 -35.90
C LYS A 68 34.96 -60.87 -36.34
N LEU A 69 35.92 -60.98 -35.42
CA LEU A 69 37.22 -61.59 -35.69
C LEU A 69 37.09 -63.07 -36.03
N LEU A 70 36.29 -63.84 -35.29
CA LEU A 70 36.04 -65.26 -35.57
C LEU A 70 35.39 -65.44 -36.94
N ARG A 71 34.39 -64.63 -37.30
CA ARG A 71 33.80 -64.65 -38.64
C ARG A 71 34.83 -64.35 -39.73
N MET A 72 35.71 -63.38 -39.49
CA MET A 72 36.80 -63.05 -40.40
C MET A 72 37.76 -64.23 -40.53
N THR A 73 38.23 -64.81 -39.42
CA THR A 73 39.16 -65.96 -39.40
C THR A 73 38.56 -67.20 -40.08
N ILE A 74 37.28 -67.51 -39.82
CA ILE A 74 36.58 -68.62 -40.49
C ILE A 74 36.49 -68.36 -42.00
N ALA A 75 36.23 -67.10 -42.41
CA ALA A 75 36.25 -66.74 -43.83
C ALA A 75 37.66 -66.92 -44.45
N LYS A 76 38.72 -66.49 -43.75
CA LYS A 76 40.12 -66.69 -44.18
C LYS A 76 40.47 -68.16 -44.36
N GLN A 77 40.12 -68.99 -43.38
CA GLN A 77 40.41 -70.43 -43.41
C GLN A 77 39.63 -71.17 -44.51
N ARG A 78 38.44 -70.69 -44.89
CA ARG A 78 37.61 -71.33 -45.92
C ARG A 78 37.95 -70.89 -47.35
N LEU A 79 38.47 -69.68 -47.54
CA LEU A 79 38.63 -69.07 -48.87
C LEU A 79 40.09 -68.79 -49.27
N GLY A 80 41.06 -68.98 -48.35
CA GLY A 80 42.45 -68.61 -48.61
C GLY A 80 42.68 -67.09 -48.63
N ASP A 81 43.94 -66.66 -48.67
CA ASP A 81 44.32 -65.24 -48.51
C ASP A 81 43.91 -64.31 -49.68
N GLU A 82 43.41 -64.85 -50.80
CA GLU A 82 43.08 -64.06 -52.00
C GLU A 82 41.60 -63.67 -52.14
N GLU A 83 40.68 -64.19 -51.31
CA GLU A 83 39.23 -63.95 -51.50
C GLU A 83 38.46 -63.61 -50.22
N ILE A 84 39.15 -63.10 -49.19
CA ILE A 84 38.50 -62.65 -47.96
C ILE A 84 37.86 -61.28 -48.19
N GLY A 85 36.72 -61.28 -48.86
CA GLY A 85 35.93 -60.07 -49.12
C GLY A 85 34.87 -60.24 -50.19
N VAL A 86 35.01 -61.21 -51.08
CA VAL A 86 34.08 -61.41 -52.19
C VAL A 86 33.02 -62.43 -51.78
N ARG A 87 32.05 -62.01 -50.97
CA ARG A 87 30.72 -62.64 -51.06
C ARG A 87 30.22 -62.38 -52.47
N HIS A 88 30.23 -63.37 -53.37
CA HIS A 88 29.70 -63.26 -54.73
C HIS A 88 28.18 -63.05 -54.72
N PHE A 89 27.74 -61.86 -54.32
CA PHE A 89 26.52 -61.27 -54.84
C PHE A 89 26.75 -60.98 -56.31
N ALA A 90 25.72 -61.19 -57.13
CA ALA A 90 25.80 -60.79 -58.52
C ALA A 90 25.98 -59.26 -58.60
N ALA A 91 26.70 -58.77 -59.62
CA ALA A 91 27.06 -57.34 -59.70
C ALA A 91 25.83 -56.42 -59.59
N HIS A 92 24.70 -56.83 -60.15
CA HIS A 92 23.43 -56.11 -60.06
C HIS A 92 22.85 -56.05 -58.64
N GLU A 93 22.93 -57.14 -57.85
CA GLU A 93 22.45 -57.13 -56.46
C GLU A 93 23.29 -56.20 -55.58
N ARG A 94 24.60 -56.11 -55.86
CA ARG A 94 25.48 -55.16 -55.16
C ARG A 94 25.13 -53.73 -55.54
N GLU A 95 24.91 -53.47 -56.82
CA GLU A 95 24.54 -52.15 -57.32
C GLU A 95 23.19 -51.69 -56.75
N ASP A 96 22.18 -52.57 -56.69
CA ASP A 96 20.89 -52.28 -56.07
C ASP A 96 21.02 -51.93 -54.59
N LEU A 97 21.85 -52.68 -53.85
CA LEU A 97 22.12 -52.41 -52.43
C LEU A 97 22.88 -51.10 -52.23
N VAL A 98 23.84 -50.78 -53.09
CA VAL A 98 24.58 -49.50 -53.05
C VAL A 98 23.62 -48.35 -53.33
N GLN A 99 22.76 -48.45 -54.34
CA GLN A 99 21.75 -47.44 -54.63
C GLN A 99 20.74 -47.28 -53.47
N GLN A 100 20.36 -48.36 -52.81
CA GLN A 100 19.50 -48.27 -51.62
C GLN A 100 20.21 -47.56 -50.47
N LEU A 101 21.51 -47.82 -50.26
CA LEU A 101 22.30 -47.13 -49.24
C LEU A 101 22.51 -45.65 -49.57
N GLU A 102 22.73 -45.30 -50.83
CA GLU A 102 22.86 -43.90 -51.28
C GLU A 102 21.55 -43.14 -51.06
N ARG A 103 20.41 -43.69 -51.50
CA ARG A 103 19.08 -43.10 -51.23
C ARG A 103 18.80 -42.97 -49.74
N ALA A 104 19.16 -43.98 -48.94
CA ALA A 104 18.98 -43.92 -47.50
C ALA A 104 19.87 -42.84 -46.85
N LYS A 105 21.10 -42.65 -47.34
CA LYS A 105 21.99 -41.57 -46.87
C LYS A 105 21.43 -40.20 -47.23
N GLU A 106 20.99 -39.99 -48.47
CA GLU A 106 20.36 -38.74 -48.89
C GLU A 106 19.12 -38.43 -48.03
N GLN A 107 18.32 -39.45 -47.72
CA GLN A 107 17.18 -39.31 -46.82
C GLN A 107 17.61 -38.92 -45.41
N ILE A 108 18.66 -39.55 -44.86
CA ILE A 108 19.19 -39.18 -43.54
C ILE A 108 19.68 -37.73 -43.54
N GLU A 109 20.48 -37.33 -44.54
CA GLU A 109 20.97 -35.96 -44.66
C GLU A 109 19.82 -34.95 -44.76
N SER A 110 18.77 -35.26 -45.54
CA SER A 110 17.58 -34.40 -45.61
C SER A 110 16.86 -34.27 -44.26
N LEU A 111 16.70 -35.39 -43.53
CA LEU A 111 16.06 -35.39 -42.22
C LEU A 111 16.92 -34.70 -41.15
N GLU A 112 18.24 -34.78 -41.25
CA GLU A 112 19.17 -34.04 -40.39
C GLU A 112 19.04 -32.53 -40.61
N HIS A 113 18.91 -32.08 -41.87
CA HIS A 113 18.64 -30.69 -42.19
C HIS A 113 17.27 -30.22 -41.68
N ASP A 114 16.21 -31.01 -41.90
CA ASP A 114 14.86 -30.69 -41.40
C ASP A 114 14.82 -30.66 -39.86
N LEU A 115 15.51 -31.59 -39.21
CA LEU A 115 15.64 -31.60 -37.75
C LEU A 115 16.36 -30.35 -37.25
N GLN A 116 17.45 -29.95 -37.91
CA GLN A 116 18.18 -28.74 -37.54
C GLN A 116 17.30 -27.49 -37.69
N ALA A 117 16.56 -27.36 -38.80
CA ALA A 117 15.62 -26.27 -39.01
C ALA A 117 14.55 -26.22 -37.91
N SER A 118 13.99 -27.38 -37.53
CA SER A 118 12.99 -27.47 -36.45
C SER A 118 13.58 -27.13 -35.08
N VAL A 119 14.86 -27.46 -34.82
CA VAL A 119 15.56 -27.09 -33.58
C VAL A 119 15.77 -25.57 -33.51
N ASP A 120 16.13 -24.95 -34.62
CA ASP A 120 16.31 -23.49 -34.72
C ASP A 120 14.97 -22.78 -34.47
N GLU A 121 13.88 -23.20 -35.13
CA GLU A 121 12.53 -22.68 -34.88
C GLU A 121 12.09 -22.85 -33.41
N LEU A 122 12.40 -24.01 -32.81
CA LEU A 122 12.11 -24.26 -31.39
C LEU A 122 12.88 -23.31 -30.47
N GLN A 123 14.11 -22.95 -30.84
CA GLN A 123 14.93 -22.02 -30.09
C GLN A 123 14.33 -20.61 -30.15
N ASP A 124 13.92 -20.14 -31.33
CA ASP A 124 13.23 -18.86 -31.50
C ASP A 124 11.95 -18.79 -30.64
N VAL A 125 11.11 -19.84 -30.67
CA VAL A 125 9.89 -19.91 -29.87
C VAL A 125 10.20 -19.91 -28.36
N LYS A 126 11.29 -20.54 -27.92
CA LYS A 126 11.71 -20.51 -26.51
C LYS A 126 12.14 -19.11 -26.08
N GLU A 127 12.84 -18.39 -26.94
CA GLU A 127 13.26 -17.00 -26.68
C GLU A 127 12.06 -16.06 -26.64
N GLU A 128 11.12 -16.20 -27.58
CA GLU A 128 9.83 -15.50 -27.53
C GLU A 128 9.09 -15.79 -26.23
N ARG A 129 8.95 -17.07 -25.85
CA ARG A 129 8.31 -17.47 -24.58
C ARG A 129 8.99 -16.82 -23.38
N SER A 130 10.32 -16.79 -23.34
CA SER A 130 11.08 -16.11 -22.28
C SER A 130 10.75 -14.63 -22.22
N SER A 131 10.70 -13.95 -23.37
CA SER A 131 10.36 -12.53 -23.45
C SER A 131 8.92 -12.24 -22.95
N TYR A 132 7.97 -13.13 -23.26
CA TYR A 132 6.60 -13.05 -22.77
C TYR A 132 6.53 -13.32 -21.27
N GLN A 133 7.31 -14.26 -20.76
CA GLN A 133 7.40 -14.54 -19.33
C GLN A 133 7.93 -13.33 -18.56
N ASP A 134 9.01 -12.69 -19.04
CA ASP A 134 9.54 -11.45 -18.45
C ASP A 134 8.52 -10.31 -18.50
N LYS A 135 7.74 -10.22 -19.58
CA LYS A 135 6.64 -9.24 -19.70
C LYS A 135 5.54 -9.52 -18.67
N VAL A 136 5.14 -10.77 -18.50
CA VAL A 136 4.15 -11.17 -17.50
C VAL A 136 4.66 -10.88 -16.10
N GLU A 137 5.92 -11.20 -15.79
CA GLU A 137 6.53 -10.92 -14.49
C GLU A 137 6.56 -9.42 -14.19
N ARG A 138 6.98 -8.57 -15.14
CA ARG A 138 6.94 -7.11 -14.99
C ARG A 138 5.51 -6.60 -14.79
N LEU A 139 4.57 -7.02 -15.62
CA LEU A 139 3.17 -6.61 -15.46
C LEU A 139 2.58 -7.08 -14.13
N ASN A 140 2.96 -8.26 -13.67
CA ASN A 140 2.55 -8.77 -12.37
C ASN A 140 3.19 -7.98 -11.23
N GLN A 141 4.44 -7.55 -11.34
CA GLN A 141 5.07 -6.63 -10.39
C GLN A 141 4.34 -5.29 -10.32
N GLU A 142 4.01 -4.69 -11.48
CA GLU A 142 3.23 -3.44 -11.55
C GLU A 142 1.82 -3.62 -10.98
N LEU A 143 1.15 -4.72 -11.33
CA LEU A 143 -0.16 -5.06 -10.81
C LEU A 143 -0.10 -5.26 -9.29
N ASN A 144 0.91 -5.98 -8.79
CA ASN A 144 1.13 -6.14 -7.36
C ASN A 144 1.45 -4.82 -6.69
N HIS A 145 2.19 -3.90 -7.32
CA HIS A 145 2.44 -2.55 -6.80
C HIS A 145 1.14 -1.72 -6.68
N ILE A 146 0.23 -1.86 -7.64
CA ILE A 146 -1.09 -1.22 -7.61
C ILE A 146 -2.00 -1.88 -6.57
N LEU A 147 -2.02 -3.22 -6.52
CA LEU A 147 -2.88 -4.02 -5.63
C LEU A 147 -2.40 -4.07 -4.19
N SER A 148 -1.09 -3.97 -3.93
CA SER A 148 -0.53 -3.77 -2.59
C SER A 148 -0.97 -2.44 -1.98
N GLY A 149 -1.61 -1.59 -2.78
CA GLY A 149 -1.82 -0.19 -2.48
C GLY A 149 -0.48 0.53 -2.52
N HIS A 150 -0.51 1.82 -2.85
CA HIS A 150 0.60 2.68 -2.48
C HIS A 150 0.80 2.57 -0.96
N GLU A 151 1.85 1.88 -0.53
CA GLU A 151 2.23 1.81 0.89
C GLU A 151 2.43 3.22 1.51
N ASN A 152 2.50 4.28 0.68
CA ASN A 152 2.52 5.70 1.12
C ASN A 152 1.38 6.59 0.60
N ARG A 153 0.34 6.05 -0.04
CA ARG A 153 -0.83 6.85 -0.42
C ARG A 153 -2.06 5.97 -0.60
N ILE A 154 -2.56 5.41 0.49
CA ILE A 154 -3.99 5.16 0.59
C ILE A 154 -4.63 6.52 0.33
N ILE A 155 -5.24 6.68 -0.85
CA ILE A 155 -6.08 7.84 -1.11
C ILE A 155 -7.26 7.67 -0.17
N ASP A 156 -7.19 8.36 0.97
CA ASP A 156 -8.31 8.51 1.87
C ASP A 156 -9.40 9.28 1.12
N VAL A 157 -10.31 8.52 0.51
CA VAL A 157 -11.43 9.04 -0.26
C VAL A 157 -12.28 9.95 0.61
N ASP A 158 -12.38 9.68 1.91
CA ASP A 158 -13.10 10.54 2.85
C ASP A 158 -12.37 11.86 3.07
N ALA A 159 -11.04 11.85 3.21
CA ALA A 159 -10.23 13.08 3.27
C ALA A 159 -10.37 13.92 1.99
N LEU A 160 -10.33 13.30 0.81
CA LEU A 160 -10.55 14.00 -0.45
C LEU A 160 -11.99 14.51 -0.59
N CYS A 161 -13.00 13.75 -0.14
CA CYS A 161 -14.38 14.22 -0.13
C CYS A 161 -14.57 15.40 0.81
N MET A 162 -13.92 15.39 1.98
CA MET A 162 -13.92 16.52 2.92
C MET A 162 -13.22 17.74 2.34
N GLU A 163 -12.05 17.57 1.72
CA GLU A 163 -11.32 18.65 1.05
C GLU A 163 -12.16 19.24 -0.10
N ASN A 164 -12.74 18.39 -0.94
CA ASN A 164 -13.59 18.84 -2.04
C ASN A 164 -14.81 19.63 -1.53
N ARG A 165 -15.48 19.12 -0.49
CA ARG A 165 -16.60 19.83 0.16
C ARG A 165 -16.17 21.16 0.76
N TYR A 166 -15.03 21.20 1.45
CA TYR A 166 -14.48 22.43 2.02
C TYR A 166 -14.14 23.46 0.94
N LEU A 167 -13.48 23.04 -0.14
CA LEU A 167 -13.14 23.93 -1.26
C LEU A 167 -14.39 24.45 -1.97
N GLN A 168 -15.44 23.63 -2.14
CA GLN A 168 -16.72 24.06 -2.67
C GLN A 168 -17.40 25.11 -1.78
N GLU A 169 -17.44 24.89 -0.46
CA GLU A 169 -17.96 25.87 0.50
C GLU A 169 -17.14 27.17 0.49
N ARG A 170 -15.81 27.07 0.38
CA ARG A 170 -14.93 28.23 0.29
C ARG A 170 -15.13 29.02 -1.00
N LEU A 171 -15.30 28.34 -2.13
CA LEU A 171 -15.63 28.98 -3.40
C LEU A 171 -16.99 29.68 -3.34
N LYS A 172 -17.98 29.07 -2.69
CA LYS A 172 -19.30 29.67 -2.50
C LYS A 172 -19.23 30.96 -1.67
N GLN A 173 -18.49 30.94 -0.55
CA GLN A 173 -18.24 32.14 0.26
C GLN A 173 -17.58 33.26 -0.54
N LEU A 174 -16.52 32.94 -1.30
CA LEU A 174 -15.84 33.94 -2.15
C LEU A 174 -16.78 34.49 -3.22
N HIS A 175 -17.67 33.67 -3.77
CA HIS A 175 -18.66 34.12 -4.74
C HIS A 175 -19.67 35.09 -4.11
N GLU A 176 -20.13 34.82 -2.88
CA GLU A 176 -20.99 35.70 -2.11
C GLU A 176 -20.29 37.03 -1.78
N GLU A 177 -19.02 37.00 -1.37
CA GLU A 177 -18.20 38.20 -1.13
C GLU A 177 -18.04 39.05 -2.40
N VAL A 178 -17.73 38.42 -3.53
CA VAL A 178 -17.65 39.12 -4.83
C VAL A 178 -18.97 39.77 -5.20
N ASN A 179 -20.10 39.08 -4.97
CA ASN A 179 -21.42 39.64 -5.25
C ASN A 179 -21.76 40.81 -4.31
N LEU A 180 -21.39 40.72 -3.03
CA LEU A 180 -21.55 41.81 -2.06
C LEU A 180 -20.71 43.03 -2.48
N LEU A 181 -19.44 42.80 -2.86
CA LEU A 181 -18.55 43.87 -3.33
C LEU A 181 -19.07 44.51 -4.63
N LYS A 182 -19.56 43.72 -5.59
CA LYS A 182 -20.21 44.25 -6.80
C LYS A 182 -21.41 45.13 -6.45
N SER A 183 -22.26 44.70 -5.52
CA SER A 183 -23.40 45.49 -5.03
C SER A 183 -22.95 46.78 -4.35
N ASN A 184 -21.91 46.72 -3.51
CA ASN A 184 -21.35 47.88 -2.83
C ASN A 184 -20.71 48.87 -3.83
N ILE A 185 -19.96 48.39 -4.81
CA ILE A 185 -19.41 49.21 -5.89
C ILE A 185 -20.53 49.89 -6.67
N ALA A 186 -21.61 49.17 -6.99
CA ALA A 186 -22.77 49.75 -7.66
C ALA A 186 -23.43 50.86 -6.80
N LYS A 187 -23.59 50.63 -5.49
CA LYS A 187 -24.10 51.64 -4.55
C LYS A 187 -23.20 52.87 -4.50
N TYR A 188 -21.88 52.70 -4.39
CA TYR A 188 -20.93 53.81 -4.35
C TYR A 188 -20.87 54.57 -5.67
N LYS A 189 -20.90 53.89 -6.82
CA LYS A 189 -21.02 54.54 -8.14
C LYS A 189 -22.30 55.36 -8.24
N ASN A 190 -23.45 54.80 -7.83
CA ASN A 190 -24.72 55.52 -7.83
C ASN A 190 -24.71 56.74 -6.89
N ALA A 191 -24.11 56.63 -5.71
CA ALA A 191 -23.95 57.74 -4.78
C ALA A 191 -23.00 58.83 -5.33
N LEU A 192 -21.93 58.43 -6.02
CA LEU A 192 -20.99 59.34 -6.67
C LEU A 192 -21.64 60.09 -7.84
N GLU A 193 -22.39 59.40 -8.70
CA GLU A 193 -23.14 60.02 -9.80
C GLU A 193 -24.24 60.96 -9.28
N ARG A 194 -24.95 60.59 -8.20
CA ARG A 194 -25.89 61.50 -7.52
C ARG A 194 -25.20 62.76 -7.01
N ARG A 195 -23.97 62.65 -6.48
CA ARG A 195 -23.19 63.81 -6.00
C ARG A 195 -22.60 64.65 -7.12
N LYS A 196 -22.24 64.02 -8.25
CA LYS A 196 -21.76 64.71 -9.46
C LYS A 196 -22.91 65.48 -10.13
N ASN A 197 -24.12 64.93 -10.12
CA ASN A 197 -25.33 65.57 -10.63
C ASN A 197 -25.90 66.60 -9.63
N SER A 198 -25.52 66.55 -8.35
CA SER A 198 -25.89 67.56 -7.33
C SER A 198 -24.93 68.75 -7.25
N LYS A 199 -23.89 68.83 -8.09
CA LYS A 199 -22.98 70.00 -8.15
C LYS A 199 -23.62 71.25 -8.79
N GLY A 200 -24.93 71.19 -9.07
CA GLY A 200 -25.70 72.32 -9.60
C GLY A 200 -26.36 73.22 -8.57
N GLN A 201 -26.45 72.88 -7.27
CA GLN A 201 -27.22 73.74 -6.34
C GLN A 201 -26.77 73.68 -4.87
N ASN A 202 -26.40 74.87 -4.39
CA ASN A 202 -26.60 75.44 -3.06
C ASN A 202 -25.72 75.04 -1.85
N LYS A 203 -25.10 76.10 -1.30
CA LYS A 203 -24.72 76.33 0.09
C LYS A 203 -25.80 75.86 1.06
N SER A 204 -25.45 75.00 2.01
CA SER A 204 -25.96 75.07 3.39
C SER A 204 -25.20 74.13 4.32
N SER A 205 -24.74 74.73 5.41
CA SER A 205 -24.17 74.14 6.62
C SER A 205 -25.12 73.13 7.28
N SER A 206 -24.70 71.86 7.37
CA SER A 206 -25.23 70.89 8.33
C SER A 206 -24.39 69.62 8.21
N SER A 207 -23.56 69.34 9.22
CA SER A 207 -22.84 68.08 9.35
C SER A 207 -23.83 66.95 9.59
N ALA A 208 -24.11 66.17 8.54
CA ALA A 208 -24.94 64.98 8.63
C ALA A 208 -24.25 63.94 9.53
N LEU A 209 -24.75 63.82 10.76
CA LEU A 209 -24.30 62.93 11.83
C LEU A 209 -24.88 61.51 11.65
N THR A 210 -24.69 60.94 10.46
CA THR A 210 -25.23 59.61 10.07
C THR A 210 -24.12 58.60 9.76
N GLY A 211 -22.93 58.81 10.33
CA GLY A 211 -21.82 57.87 10.26
C GLY A 211 -21.73 57.00 11.51
N VAL A 212 -21.61 55.69 11.32
CA VAL A 212 -21.31 54.69 12.34
C VAL A 212 -20.25 55.24 13.31
N LEU A 213 -20.64 55.47 14.56
CA LEU A 213 -19.73 55.94 15.59
C LEU A 213 -18.75 54.81 15.95
N SER A 214 -17.46 55.11 15.87
CA SER A 214 -16.39 54.21 16.26
C SER A 214 -16.36 54.05 17.78
N ALA A 215 -15.94 52.88 18.27
CA ALA A 215 -15.82 52.59 19.70
C ALA A 215 -14.98 53.63 20.48
N LYS A 216 -14.02 54.28 19.81
CA LYS A 216 -13.25 55.40 20.38
C LYS A 216 -14.08 56.67 20.56
N GLN A 217 -14.97 56.98 19.61
CA GLN A 217 -15.85 58.16 19.67
C GLN A 217 -16.92 58.01 20.75
N VAL A 218 -17.38 56.79 21.00
CA VAL A 218 -18.29 56.48 22.12
C VAL A 218 -17.57 56.62 23.45
N GLN A 219 -16.31 56.19 23.54
CA GLN A 219 -15.51 56.31 24.75
C GLN A 219 -15.17 57.77 25.08
N ASP A 220 -14.81 58.59 24.08
CA ASP A 220 -14.51 60.02 24.28
C ASP A 220 -15.75 60.79 24.79
N LEU A 221 -16.95 60.47 24.31
CA LEU A 221 -18.21 61.08 24.78
C LEU A 221 -18.57 60.69 26.23
N LEU A 222 -18.16 59.50 26.68
CA LEU A 222 -18.40 59.03 28.06
C LEU A 222 -17.32 59.49 29.05
N SER A 223 -16.18 59.98 28.55
CA SER A 223 -15.02 60.38 29.36
C SER A 223 -15.00 61.86 29.71
N GLU A 224 -15.89 62.68 29.15
CA GLU A 224 -16.04 64.08 29.57
C GLU A 224 -16.70 64.15 30.95
N ASP A 225 -15.83 64.28 31.95
CA ASP A 225 -16.12 64.37 33.38
C ASP A 225 -16.80 65.70 33.73
N HIS A 226 -18.04 65.87 33.30
CA HIS A 226 -18.95 66.92 33.77
C HIS A 226 -20.18 66.23 34.34
N GLY A 227 -20.39 66.35 35.66
CA GLY A 227 -21.66 66.02 36.30
C GLY A 227 -22.78 66.83 35.66
N CYS A 228 -23.41 66.27 34.63
CA CYS A 228 -24.29 67.03 33.75
C CYS A 228 -25.63 66.30 33.68
N SER A 229 -26.63 66.89 34.34
CA SER A 229 -28.04 66.64 34.01
C SER A 229 -28.24 67.02 32.55
N LEU A 230 -28.15 66.03 31.66
CA LEU A 230 -28.54 66.16 30.25
C LEU A 230 -29.95 66.79 30.22
N PRO A 231 -30.17 67.88 29.46
CA PRO A 231 -31.51 68.43 29.33
C PRO A 231 -32.39 67.32 28.76
N ALA A 232 -33.50 67.03 29.43
CA ALA A 232 -34.48 66.01 29.07
C ALA A 232 -35.27 66.40 27.81
N THR A 233 -34.55 66.70 26.73
CA THR A 233 -35.13 66.91 25.42
C THR A 233 -35.55 65.53 24.87
N PRO A 234 -36.68 65.44 24.17
CA PRO A 234 -37.13 64.17 23.58
C PRO A 234 -36.10 63.53 22.65
N GLN A 235 -35.22 64.33 22.04
CA GLN A 235 -34.13 63.85 21.18
C GLN A 235 -33.01 63.16 21.97
N SER A 236 -32.51 63.77 23.05
CA SER A 236 -31.45 63.14 23.88
C SER A 236 -31.91 61.83 24.52
N ILE A 237 -33.18 61.74 24.89
CA ILE A 237 -33.81 60.51 25.39
C ILE A 237 -33.90 59.44 24.28
N SER A 238 -34.20 59.84 23.04
CA SER A 238 -34.23 58.93 21.88
C SER A 238 -32.84 58.39 21.55
N ASP A 239 -31.82 59.25 21.56
CA ASP A 239 -30.44 58.86 21.24
C ASP A 239 -29.87 57.92 22.32
N LEU A 240 -30.14 58.20 23.60
CA LEU A 240 -29.81 57.30 24.72
C LEU A 240 -30.51 55.94 24.61
N LYS A 241 -31.80 55.92 24.24
CA LYS A 241 -32.54 54.67 24.00
C LYS A 241 -31.92 53.87 22.86
N SER A 242 -31.56 54.54 21.75
CA SER A 242 -30.90 53.91 20.60
C SER A 242 -29.53 53.33 20.97
N LEU A 243 -28.74 54.04 21.78
CA LEU A 243 -27.45 53.56 22.27
C LEU A 243 -27.62 52.36 23.21
N ALA A 244 -28.59 52.42 24.12
CA ALA A 244 -28.89 51.31 25.04
C ALA A 244 -29.34 50.06 24.27
N THR A 245 -30.18 50.19 23.23
CA THR A 245 -30.56 49.06 22.38
C THR A 245 -29.37 48.49 21.60
N ALA A 246 -28.50 49.35 21.05
CA ALA A 246 -27.31 48.89 20.32
C ALA A 246 -26.31 48.15 21.26
N LEU A 247 -26.14 48.63 22.49
CA LEU A 247 -25.32 47.97 23.50
C LEU A 247 -25.93 46.63 23.93
N LEU A 248 -27.26 46.55 24.11
CA LEU A 248 -27.95 45.31 24.42
C LEU A 248 -27.84 44.28 23.29
N GLU A 249 -28.01 44.70 22.04
CA GLU A 249 -27.80 43.86 20.85
C GLU A 249 -26.36 43.34 20.79
N THR A 250 -25.37 44.22 21.02
CA THR A 250 -23.95 43.83 21.05
C THR A 250 -23.65 42.82 22.16
N ILE A 251 -24.24 43.00 23.36
CA ILE A 251 -24.09 42.05 24.47
C ILE A 251 -24.74 40.70 24.10
N HIS A 252 -25.91 40.72 23.46
CA HIS A 252 -26.61 39.52 23.03
C HIS A 252 -25.80 38.75 21.97
N GLU A 253 -25.25 39.43 20.97
CA GLU A 253 -24.36 38.85 19.96
C GLU A 253 -23.10 38.24 20.60
N LYS A 254 -22.44 38.96 21.51
CA LYS A 254 -21.27 38.44 22.22
C LYS A 254 -21.60 37.20 23.05
N ASN A 255 -22.74 37.19 23.72
CA ASN A 255 -23.21 36.02 24.46
C ASN A 255 -23.46 34.82 23.53
N MET A 256 -24.07 35.03 22.36
CA MET A 256 -24.25 33.99 21.35
C MET A 256 -22.90 33.42 20.86
N VAL A 257 -21.93 34.29 20.57
CA VAL A 257 -20.57 33.86 20.16
C VAL A 257 -19.90 33.04 21.25
N ILE A 258 -19.95 33.47 22.51
CA ILE A 258 -19.39 32.72 23.65
C ILE A 258 -20.09 31.36 23.80
N GLN A 259 -21.41 31.30 23.63
CA GLN A 259 -22.17 30.06 23.68
C GLN A 259 -21.76 29.08 22.58
N HIS A 260 -21.63 29.56 21.34
CA HIS A 260 -21.13 28.75 20.22
C HIS A 260 -19.69 28.27 20.46
N GLN A 261 -18.82 29.13 21.01
CA GLN A 261 -17.45 28.76 21.36
C GLN A 261 -17.43 27.66 22.44
N ARG A 262 -18.26 27.78 23.49
CA ARG A 262 -18.38 26.74 24.53
C ARG A 262 -18.86 25.41 23.97
N GLN A 263 -19.85 25.44 23.07
CA GLN A 263 -20.35 24.22 22.42
C GLN A 263 -19.28 23.58 21.52
N THR A 264 -18.53 24.38 20.77
CA THR A 264 -17.42 23.91 19.93
C THR A 264 -16.32 23.29 20.79
N ASN A 265 -15.91 23.96 21.87
CA ASN A 265 -14.93 23.45 22.82
C ASN A 265 -15.39 22.14 23.48
N LYS A 266 -16.69 21.98 23.76
CA LYS A 266 -17.25 20.73 24.27
C LYS A 266 -17.11 19.59 23.26
N ILE A 267 -17.39 19.83 21.98
CA ILE A 267 -17.22 18.82 20.93
C ILE A 267 -15.73 18.44 20.77
N LEU A 268 -14.84 19.43 20.77
CA LEU A 268 -13.39 19.18 20.71
C LEU A 268 -12.93 18.37 21.92
N GLY A 269 -13.34 18.74 23.13
CA GLY A 269 -13.03 17.99 24.35
C GLY A 269 -13.49 16.53 24.30
N ASN A 270 -14.69 16.27 23.78
CA ASN A 270 -15.18 14.90 23.59
C ASN A 270 -14.31 14.10 22.60
N ARG A 271 -13.90 14.71 21.49
CA ARG A 271 -13.01 14.07 20.51
C ARG A 271 -11.63 13.79 21.09
N VAL A 272 -11.07 14.72 21.88
CA VAL A 272 -9.80 14.50 22.58
C VAL A 272 -9.93 13.31 23.55
N ALA A 273 -10.99 13.25 24.35
CA ALA A 273 -11.22 12.13 25.26
C ALA A 273 -11.38 10.78 24.52
N GLU A 274 -12.03 10.78 23.36
CA GLU A 274 -12.13 9.59 22.50
C GLU A 274 -10.77 9.14 21.96
N LEU A 275 -9.94 10.09 21.51
CA LEU A 275 -8.58 9.82 21.04
C LEU A 275 -7.69 9.31 22.16
N GLU A 276 -7.78 9.88 23.36
CA GLU A 276 -7.07 9.39 24.56
C GLU A 276 -7.49 7.95 24.91
N LYS A 277 -8.78 7.61 24.78
CA LYS A 277 -9.27 6.24 24.99
C LYS A 277 -8.74 5.27 23.94
N LYS A 278 -8.74 5.67 22.66
CA LYS A 278 -8.18 4.89 21.56
C LYS A 278 -6.67 4.67 21.76
N LEU A 279 -5.95 5.71 22.13
CA LEU A 279 -4.52 5.68 22.47
C LEU A 279 -4.23 4.64 23.56
N ARG A 280 -4.92 4.73 24.71
CA ARG A 280 -4.78 3.77 25.81
C ARG A 280 -5.10 2.33 25.40
N THR A 281 -6.11 2.14 24.55
CA THR A 281 -6.48 0.81 24.03
C THR A 281 -5.35 0.23 23.17
N LEU A 282 -4.74 1.07 22.32
CA LEU A 282 -3.63 0.67 21.48
C LEU A 282 -2.36 0.36 22.31
N GLU A 283 -2.08 1.14 23.37
CA GLU A 283 -0.99 0.85 24.33
C GLU A 283 -1.18 -0.52 25.02
N VAL A 284 -2.39 -0.81 25.52
CA VAL A 284 -2.71 -2.08 26.20
C VAL A 284 -2.66 -3.26 25.24
N SER A 285 -3.03 -3.07 23.97
CA SER A 285 -3.02 -4.12 22.95
C SER A 285 -1.63 -4.48 22.42
N GLY A 286 -0.57 -3.76 22.83
CA GLY A 286 0.80 -4.02 22.38
C GLY A 286 1.06 -3.69 20.90
N LEU A 287 0.08 -3.12 20.18
CA LEU A 287 0.21 -2.67 18.79
C LEU A 287 1.02 -1.36 18.64
N TRP A 288 1.50 -0.80 19.76
CA TRP A 288 2.32 0.42 19.76
C TRP A 288 3.80 0.21 19.47
N SER A 289 4.28 -1.04 19.44
CA SER A 289 5.68 -1.36 19.15
C SER A 289 5.79 -2.25 17.90
N LEU A 290 6.02 -1.64 16.75
CA LEU A 290 6.57 -2.33 15.58
C LEU A 290 8.08 -2.55 15.82
N PRO A 291 8.61 -3.77 15.66
CA PRO A 291 10.05 -3.99 15.68
C PRO A 291 10.67 -3.36 14.42
N GLY A 292 11.33 -2.21 14.56
CA GLY A 292 12.09 -1.61 13.44
C GLY A 292 12.16 -0.08 13.38
N LEU A 293 11.31 0.65 14.12
CA LEU A 293 11.36 2.11 14.17
C LEU A 293 11.46 2.57 15.62
N SER A 294 12.70 2.72 16.11
CA SER A 294 12.97 3.40 17.38
C SER A 294 12.74 4.89 17.18
N TYR A 295 11.48 5.32 17.20
CA TYR A 295 11.17 6.72 17.47
C TYR A 295 11.45 6.96 18.95
N ASN A 296 12.64 7.45 19.26
CA ASN A 296 12.90 8.20 20.49
C ASN A 296 12.09 9.50 20.43
N VAL A 297 10.76 9.42 20.55
CA VAL A 297 9.99 10.57 21.02
C VAL A 297 10.27 10.62 22.51
N SER A 298 11.27 11.41 22.90
CA SER A 298 11.43 11.83 24.28
C SER A 298 10.06 12.29 24.78
N ILE A 299 9.49 11.54 25.73
CA ILE A 299 8.28 11.87 26.49
C ILE A 299 8.60 13.07 27.43
N GLY A 300 9.12 14.15 26.84
CA GLY A 300 9.56 15.37 27.51
C GLY A 300 8.90 16.63 26.95
N PHE A 301 8.23 16.55 25.79
CA PHE A 301 7.56 17.71 25.18
C PHE A 301 6.03 17.71 25.35
N GLY A 302 5.40 16.56 25.63
CA GLY A 302 3.95 16.48 25.80
C GLY A 302 3.42 17.12 27.09
N SER A 303 4.16 17.03 28.20
CA SER A 303 3.69 17.55 29.49
C SER A 303 3.80 19.08 29.58
N MET A 304 4.80 19.71 28.94
CA MET A 304 4.93 21.17 28.91
C MET A 304 3.85 21.83 28.06
N PHE A 305 3.50 21.26 26.90
CA PHE A 305 2.42 21.82 26.08
C PHE A 305 1.06 21.63 26.74
N PHE A 306 0.81 20.48 27.38
CA PHE A 306 -0.43 20.24 28.10
C PHE A 306 -0.57 21.18 29.30
N LEU A 307 0.49 21.41 30.10
CA LEU A 307 0.44 22.41 31.18
C LEU A 307 0.26 23.84 30.66
N LYS A 308 0.87 24.19 29.51
CA LYS A 308 0.76 25.53 28.94
C LYS A 308 -0.65 25.82 28.43
N TYR A 309 -1.28 24.85 27.76
CA TYR A 309 -2.67 24.97 27.32
C TYR A 309 -3.68 24.79 28.45
N LEU A 310 -3.40 23.97 29.47
CA LEU A 310 -4.24 23.86 30.67
C LEU A 310 -4.20 25.14 31.51
N CYS A 311 -3.03 25.80 31.63
CA CYS A 311 -2.92 27.14 32.24
C CYS A 311 -3.67 28.19 31.43
N LEU A 312 -3.54 28.21 30.11
CA LEU A 312 -4.29 29.12 29.24
C LEU A 312 -5.81 28.86 29.30
N TRP A 313 -6.23 27.60 29.48
CA TRP A 313 -7.63 27.23 29.63
C TRP A 313 -8.18 27.62 31.02
N LEU A 314 -7.41 27.41 32.10
CA LEU A 314 -7.78 27.84 33.46
C LEU A 314 -7.84 29.37 33.60
N ILE A 315 -6.97 30.10 32.90
CA ILE A 315 -6.98 31.59 32.87
C ILE A 315 -8.16 32.13 32.05
N ALA A 316 -8.68 31.37 31.08
CA ALA A 316 -9.82 31.77 30.24
C ALA A 316 -11.19 31.36 30.82
N VAL A 317 -11.22 30.57 31.89
CA VAL A 317 -12.44 30.05 32.53
C VAL A 317 -12.82 30.81 33.81
N HIS A 318 -11.96 31.71 34.31
CA HIS A 318 -12.26 32.70 35.34
C HIS A 318 -12.30 34.11 34.77
#